data_AF-A0A2N1URD6-F1
#
_entry.id   AF-A0A2N1URD6-F1
#
_cell.length_a   1.000
_cell.length_b   1.000
_cell.length_c   1.000
_cell.angle_alpha   90.00
_cell.angle_beta   90.00
_cell.angle_gamma   90.00
#
_symmetry.space_group_name_H-M   'P 1'
#
loop_
_entity.id
_entity.type
_entity.pdbx_description
1 polymer ?
#
loop_
_entity_poly.entity_id
_entity_poly.type
_entity_poly.pdbx_seq_one_letter_code
_entity_poly.pdbx_strand_id
1 'polypeptide(L)'
;MANDFINAEHTWPQSFFKEQMPMVADMHHIFPTLSKPNGMRSNHPIGMVEGTVVYTTSGGAKLSARDKTGRHNPEQVKVWFNLPYQQQPHDVLRNDFKVTFEPPDRHKGNTARALLYFYLRYHKQNIRQGA
;
A
#
# COMPACT_ATOMS: atom_id res chain seq x y z
N MET A 1 -20.92 -8.73 -2.72
CA MET A 1 -20.55 -7.62 -3.63
C MET A 1 -19.79 -8.24 -4.80
N ALA A 2 -20.33 -8.19 -6.00
CA ALA A 2 -20.00 -9.12 -7.10
C ALA A 2 -19.37 -8.44 -8.33
N ASN A 3 -18.44 -7.48 -8.15
CA ASN A 3 -17.76 -6.85 -9.30
C ASN A 3 -16.31 -6.43 -9.02
N ASP A 4 -15.59 -7.19 -8.18
CA ASP A 4 -14.14 -7.03 -8.01
C ASP A 4 -13.43 -8.09 -8.88
N PHE A 5 -12.26 -7.76 -9.42
CA PHE A 5 -11.49 -8.65 -10.30
C PHE A 5 -10.07 -8.87 -9.74
N ILE A 6 -9.38 -9.89 -10.26
CA ILE A 6 -8.01 -10.19 -9.84
C ILE A 6 -7.03 -9.27 -10.58
N ASN A 7 -6.19 -8.57 -9.81
CA ASN A 7 -5.10 -7.73 -10.28
C ASN A 7 -3.74 -8.28 -9.80
N ALA A 8 -2.65 -7.83 -10.43
CA ALA A 8 -1.28 -8.11 -10.01
C ALA A 8 -0.82 -7.09 -8.95
N GLU A 9 -0.43 -7.56 -7.77
CA GLU A 9 0.17 -6.76 -6.71
C GLU A 9 1.69 -6.81 -6.81
N HIS A 10 2.34 -5.68 -7.11
CA HIS A 10 3.78 -5.55 -6.98
C HIS A 10 4.15 -5.20 -5.54
N THR A 11 4.66 -6.17 -4.79
CA THR A 11 5.02 -5.97 -3.37
C THR A 11 6.07 -4.87 -3.18
N TRP A 12 6.92 -4.65 -4.18
CA TRP A 12 7.67 -3.40 -4.33
C TRP A 12 6.92 -2.52 -5.36
N PRO A 13 6.40 -1.34 -5.00
CA PRO A 13 5.54 -0.56 -5.91
C PRO A 13 6.18 -0.25 -7.26
N GLN A 14 5.44 -0.47 -8.36
CA GLN A 14 5.97 -0.25 -9.71
C GLN A 14 6.36 1.21 -9.99
N SER A 15 5.68 2.16 -9.32
CA SER A 15 6.00 3.58 -9.40
C SER A 15 7.41 3.90 -8.89
N PHE A 16 7.96 3.10 -7.97
CA PHE A 16 9.29 3.33 -7.42
C PHE A 16 10.42 3.04 -8.42
N PHE A 17 10.15 2.28 -9.47
CA PHE A 17 11.13 1.95 -10.51
C PHE A 17 10.63 2.29 -11.92
N LYS A 18 9.64 3.19 -12.03
CA LYS A 18 9.09 3.69 -13.30
C LYS A 18 8.69 2.58 -14.27
N GLU A 19 8.16 1.48 -13.76
CA GLU A 19 7.69 0.36 -14.58
C GLU A 19 8.80 -0.22 -15.51
N GLN A 20 10.06 -0.13 -15.08
CA GLN A 20 11.18 -0.64 -15.86
C GLN A 20 11.25 -2.18 -15.84
N MET A 21 11.53 -2.76 -16.99
CA MET A 21 11.89 -4.17 -17.11
C MET A 21 13.32 -4.40 -16.58
N PRO A 22 13.62 -5.58 -15.97
CA PRO A 22 12.73 -6.74 -15.81
C PRO A 22 11.86 -6.68 -14.55
N MET A 23 11.96 -5.62 -13.72
CA MET A 23 11.29 -5.54 -12.43
C MET A 23 9.77 -5.69 -12.52
N VAL A 24 9.11 -5.08 -13.53
CA VAL A 24 7.64 -5.21 -13.70
C VAL A 24 7.18 -6.66 -13.86
N ALA A 25 8.00 -7.53 -14.45
CA ALA A 25 7.64 -8.91 -14.78
C ALA A 25 8.23 -9.95 -13.82
N ASP A 26 8.93 -9.53 -12.75
CA ASP A 26 9.56 -10.46 -11.81
C ASP A 26 8.52 -11.15 -10.91
N MET A 27 8.28 -12.44 -11.15
CA MET A 27 7.28 -13.22 -10.41
C MET A 27 7.58 -13.35 -8.90
N HIS A 28 8.80 -13.13 -8.44
CA HIS A 28 9.15 -13.27 -7.01
C HIS A 28 8.54 -12.19 -6.11
N HIS A 29 7.99 -11.12 -6.68
CA HIS A 29 7.35 -10.04 -5.93
C HIS A 29 5.95 -9.65 -6.46
N ILE A 30 5.43 -10.40 -7.44
CA ILE A 30 4.09 -10.23 -8.00
C ILE A 30 3.15 -11.26 -7.38
N PHE A 31 2.05 -10.79 -6.79
CA PHE A 31 1.05 -11.67 -6.16
C PHE A 31 -0.35 -11.37 -6.69
N PRO A 32 -1.23 -12.38 -6.82
CA PRO A 32 -2.63 -12.14 -7.15
C PRO A 32 -3.34 -11.47 -5.97
N THR A 33 -4.10 -10.42 -6.26
CA THR A 33 -4.93 -9.72 -5.27
C THR A 33 -6.23 -9.26 -5.93
N LEU A 34 -7.23 -8.92 -5.13
CA LEU A 34 -8.41 -8.24 -5.64
C LEU A 34 -8.07 -6.77 -5.95
N SER A 35 -8.74 -6.18 -6.95
CA SER A 35 -8.44 -4.82 -7.43
C SER A 35 -8.63 -3.77 -6.34
N LYS A 36 -9.65 -3.91 -5.49
CA LYS A 36 -9.90 -2.96 -4.39
C LYS A 36 -8.80 -3.00 -3.33
N PRO A 37 -8.45 -4.15 -2.72
CA PRO A 37 -7.30 -4.23 -1.82
C PRO A 37 -5.99 -3.73 -2.42
N ASN A 38 -5.73 -3.99 -3.72
CA ASN A 38 -4.53 -3.47 -4.41
C ASN A 38 -4.54 -1.94 -4.46
N GLY A 39 -5.66 -1.35 -4.89
CA GLY A 39 -5.83 0.10 -4.92
C GLY A 39 -5.70 0.73 -3.53
N MET A 40 -6.22 0.08 -2.49
CA MET A 40 -6.07 0.54 -1.10
C MET A 40 -4.64 0.40 -0.57
N ARG A 41 -3.87 -0.60 -1.06
CA ARG A 41 -2.45 -0.75 -0.73
C ARG A 41 -1.65 0.40 -1.33
N SER A 42 -1.90 0.77 -2.59
CA SER A 42 -1.20 1.85 -3.30
C SER A 42 0.34 1.68 -3.26
N ASN A 43 1.11 2.76 -3.13
CA ASN A 43 2.55 2.74 -2.86
C ASN A 43 2.89 2.98 -1.39
N HIS A 44 1.95 2.76 -0.47
CA HIS A 44 2.14 3.02 0.95
C HIS A 44 3.23 2.11 1.55
N PRO A 45 4.01 2.62 2.53
CA PRO A 45 4.99 1.81 3.22
C PRO A 45 4.31 0.65 3.95
N ILE A 46 4.95 -0.51 3.90
CA ILE A 46 4.52 -1.69 4.63
C ILE A 46 5.00 -1.58 6.08
N GLY A 47 4.12 -1.81 7.03
CA GLY A 47 4.43 -1.74 8.45
C GLY A 47 3.28 -2.26 9.30
N MET A 48 3.45 -2.19 10.62
CA MET A 48 2.36 -2.46 11.56
C MET A 48 1.43 -1.24 11.62
N VAL A 49 0.16 -1.48 11.94
CA VAL A 49 -0.84 -0.42 12.12
C VAL A 49 -0.37 0.57 13.19
N GLU A 50 -0.34 1.83 12.79
CA GLU A 50 -0.14 2.99 13.66
C GLU A 50 -1.28 3.99 13.43
N GLY A 51 -1.94 4.44 14.50
CA GLY A 51 -3.02 5.44 14.42
C GLY A 51 -4.39 4.86 14.04
N THR A 52 -5.16 5.61 13.27
CA THR A 52 -6.54 5.27 12.91
C THR A 52 -6.56 4.23 11.78
N VAL A 53 -7.22 3.10 12.00
CA VAL A 53 -7.50 2.12 10.92
C VAL A 53 -8.61 2.66 10.04
N VAL A 54 -8.30 2.90 8.76
CA VAL A 54 -9.20 3.50 7.77
C VAL A 54 -9.77 2.48 6.79
N TYR A 55 -9.15 1.31 6.68
CA TYR A 55 -9.59 0.20 5.84
C TYR A 55 -9.16 -1.14 6.42
N THR A 56 -9.99 -2.16 6.26
CA THR A 56 -9.67 -3.54 6.65
C THR A 56 -10.32 -4.53 5.68
N THR A 57 -9.61 -5.60 5.36
CA THR A 57 -10.16 -6.73 4.59
C THR A 57 -10.62 -7.84 5.51
N SER A 58 -11.53 -8.70 5.03
CA SER A 58 -11.89 -9.95 5.73
C SER A 58 -10.70 -10.89 5.94
N GLY A 59 -9.65 -10.76 5.11
CA GLY A 59 -8.39 -11.49 5.24
C GLY A 59 -7.42 -10.90 6.28
N GLY A 60 -7.75 -9.79 6.93
CA GLY A 60 -6.95 -9.20 8.01
C GLY A 60 -5.91 -8.16 7.58
N ALA A 61 -5.87 -7.77 6.29
CA ALA A 61 -5.05 -6.64 5.84
C ALA A 61 -5.65 -5.33 6.36
N LYS A 62 -4.82 -4.36 6.74
CA LYS A 62 -5.27 -3.07 7.28
C LYS A 62 -4.53 -1.91 6.61
N LEU A 63 -5.21 -0.79 6.42
CA LEU A 63 -4.59 0.49 6.12
C LEU A 63 -4.81 1.41 7.32
N SER A 64 -3.73 2.01 7.83
CA SER A 64 -3.82 2.99 8.91
C SER A 64 -3.29 4.35 8.48
N ALA A 65 -3.89 5.39 9.06
CA ALA A 65 -3.49 6.77 8.89
C ALA A 65 -3.19 7.35 10.28
N ARG A 66 -1.90 7.62 10.53
CA ARG A 66 -1.45 8.32 11.73
C ARG A 66 -1.44 9.81 11.47
N ASP A 67 -2.29 10.55 12.19
CA ASP A 67 -2.27 12.00 12.20
C ASP A 67 -0.97 12.51 12.87
N LYS A 68 -0.19 13.30 12.14
CA LYS A 68 1.04 13.94 12.63
C LYS A 68 0.75 15.20 13.44
N THR A 69 -0.42 15.80 13.25
CA THR A 69 -0.84 17.06 13.87
C THR A 69 -1.66 16.85 15.15
N GLY A 70 -2.35 15.70 15.25
CA GLY A 70 -3.26 15.37 16.35
C GLY A 70 -4.56 16.19 16.36
N ARG A 71 -4.89 16.87 15.25
CA ARG A 71 -6.03 17.80 15.16
C ARG A 71 -7.26 17.15 14.52
N HIS A 72 -7.09 16.00 13.87
CA HIS A 72 -8.14 15.40 13.04
C HIS A 72 -8.94 14.35 13.81
N ASN A 73 -10.26 14.38 13.64
CA ASN A 73 -11.17 13.39 14.21
C ASN A 73 -11.04 12.03 13.49
N PRO A 74 -10.80 10.91 14.19
CA PRO A 74 -10.69 9.58 13.57
C PRO A 74 -11.83 9.18 12.64
N GLU A 75 -13.08 9.53 12.97
CA GLU A 75 -14.24 9.16 12.12
C GLU A 75 -14.24 9.94 10.80
N GLN A 76 -13.85 11.21 10.83
CA GLN A 76 -13.70 12.02 9.63
C GLN A 76 -12.56 11.49 8.74
N VAL A 77 -11.46 11.07 9.35
CA VAL A 77 -10.32 10.47 8.62
C VAL A 77 -10.75 9.18 7.90
N LYS A 78 -11.52 8.30 8.56
CA LYS A 78 -12.06 7.10 7.91
C LYS A 78 -12.91 7.45 6.70
N VAL A 79 -13.75 8.47 6.78
CA VAL A 79 -14.56 8.94 5.64
C VAL A 79 -13.66 9.38 4.49
N TRP A 80 -12.67 10.25 4.74
CA TRP A 80 -11.77 10.75 3.71
C TRP A 80 -11.06 9.65 2.92
N PHE A 81 -10.56 8.61 3.58
CA PHE A 81 -9.87 7.50 2.90
C PHE A 81 -10.81 6.55 2.13
N ASN A 82 -12.12 6.61 2.38
CA ASN A 82 -13.11 5.80 1.67
C ASN A 82 -13.88 6.60 0.60
N LEU A 83 -13.63 7.91 0.47
CA LEU A 83 -14.16 8.71 -0.64
C LEU A 83 -13.53 8.31 -1.98
N PRO A 84 -14.23 8.50 -3.10
CA PRO A 84 -13.62 8.44 -4.42
C PRO A 84 -12.37 9.33 -4.48
N TYR A 85 -11.29 8.87 -5.11
CA TYR A 85 -9.99 9.56 -5.12
C TYR A 85 -10.13 11.07 -5.37
N GLN A 86 -10.86 11.47 -6.41
CA GLN A 86 -11.09 12.88 -6.80
C GLN A 86 -11.75 13.75 -5.72
N GLN A 87 -12.43 13.15 -4.76
CA GLN A 87 -13.13 13.83 -3.66
C GLN A 87 -12.31 13.82 -2.36
N GLN A 88 -11.16 13.14 -2.35
CA GLN A 88 -10.31 13.08 -1.17
C GLN A 88 -9.56 14.41 -0.99
N PRO A 89 -9.38 14.90 0.25
CA PRO A 89 -8.60 16.11 0.51
C PRO A 89 -7.09 15.80 0.41
N HIS A 90 -6.59 15.61 -0.81
CA HIS A 90 -5.23 15.10 -1.08
C HIS A 90 -4.11 15.85 -0.35
N ASP A 91 -4.18 17.19 -0.32
CA ASP A 91 -3.17 18.01 0.35
C ASP A 91 -3.11 17.72 1.85
N VAL A 92 -4.28 17.60 2.49
CA VAL A 92 -4.38 17.26 3.91
C VAL A 92 -3.87 15.83 4.13
N LEU A 93 -4.32 14.86 3.33
CA LEU A 93 -3.91 13.47 3.47
C LEU A 93 -2.38 13.29 3.31
N ARG A 94 -1.78 14.02 2.37
CA ARG A 94 -0.33 13.96 2.11
C ARG A 94 0.48 14.65 3.19
N ASN A 95 0.04 15.83 3.64
CA ASN A 95 0.82 16.68 4.53
C ASN A 95 0.65 16.31 6.00
N ASP A 96 -0.54 15.87 6.40
CA ASP A 96 -0.88 15.71 7.83
C ASP A 96 -0.82 14.26 8.28
N PHE A 97 -0.89 13.29 7.35
CA PHE A 97 -0.92 11.87 7.72
C PHE A 97 0.36 11.12 7.34
N LYS A 98 0.72 10.14 8.16
CA LYS A 98 1.61 9.04 7.80
C LYS A 98 0.73 7.81 7.57
N VAL A 99 0.63 7.39 6.32
CA VAL A 99 -0.18 6.22 5.94
C VAL A 99 0.71 4.97 5.95
N THR A 100 0.20 3.85 6.45
CA THR A 100 0.93 2.58 6.52
C THR A 100 -0.01 1.44 6.23
N PHE A 101 0.47 0.48 5.42
CA PHE A 101 -0.28 -0.73 5.09
C PHE A 101 0.27 -1.93 5.86
N GLU A 102 -0.61 -2.63 6.57
CA GLU A 102 -0.29 -3.87 7.26
C GLU A 102 -0.85 -5.06 6.48
N PRO A 103 0.01 -5.94 5.92
CA PRO A 103 -0.44 -7.19 5.31
C PRO A 103 -1.11 -8.11 6.32
N PRO A 104 -1.99 -9.04 5.87
CA PRO A 104 -2.50 -10.12 6.71
C PRO A 104 -1.39 -10.84 7.46
N ASP A 105 -1.61 -11.25 8.70
CA ASP A 105 -0.60 -11.95 9.51
C ASP A 105 0.01 -13.16 8.78
N ARG A 106 -0.85 -13.98 8.15
CA ARG A 106 -0.43 -15.14 7.35
C ARG A 106 0.42 -14.79 6.12
N HIS A 107 0.42 -13.54 5.66
CA HIS A 107 1.17 -13.09 4.48
C HIS A 107 2.42 -12.27 4.84
N LYS A 108 2.57 -11.77 6.07
CA LYS A 108 3.70 -10.91 6.49
C LYS A 108 5.06 -11.51 6.12
N GLY A 109 5.24 -12.82 6.31
CA GLY A 109 6.47 -13.52 5.94
C GLY A 109 6.76 -13.53 4.43
N ASN A 110 5.74 -13.76 3.59
CA ASN A 110 5.88 -13.70 2.13
C ASN A 110 6.20 -12.29 1.67
N THR A 111 5.49 -11.30 2.20
CA THR A 111 5.72 -9.89 1.91
C THR A 111 7.14 -9.47 2.27
N ALA A 112 7.62 -9.82 3.46
CA ALA A 112 8.98 -9.50 3.90
C ALA A 112 10.05 -10.15 3.00
N ARG A 113 9.87 -11.41 2.62
CA ARG A 113 10.78 -12.12 1.70
C ARG A 113 10.80 -11.48 0.31
N ALA A 114 9.64 -11.12 -0.24
CA ALA A 114 9.55 -10.48 -1.54
C ALA A 114 10.25 -9.11 -1.54
N LEU A 115 10.07 -8.30 -0.49
CA LEU A 115 10.78 -7.03 -0.34
C LEU A 115 12.29 -7.21 -0.23
N LEU A 116 12.74 -8.16 0.60
CA LEU A 116 14.17 -8.45 0.78
C LEU A 116 14.79 -8.97 -0.53
N TYR A 117 14.13 -9.92 -1.18
CA TYR A 117 14.54 -10.43 -2.48
C TYR A 117 14.69 -9.29 -3.49
N PHE A 118 13.68 -8.43 -3.63
CA PHE A 118 13.69 -7.35 -4.62
C PHE A 118 14.83 -6.36 -4.36
N TYR A 119 15.01 -5.97 -3.10
CA TYR A 119 16.10 -5.09 -2.68
C TYR A 119 17.48 -5.68 -3.02
N LEU A 120 17.69 -6.97 -2.77
CA LEU A 120 18.97 -7.64 -3.05
C LEU A 120 19.17 -7.89 -4.55
N ARG A 121 18.14 -8.36 -5.26
CA ARG A 121 18.19 -8.70 -6.68
C ARG A 121 18.52 -7.47 -7.52
N TYR A 122 17.91 -6.34 -7.20
CA TYR A 122 18.01 -5.10 -7.97
C TYR A 122 18.84 -4.01 -7.28
N HIS A 123 19.73 -4.38 -6.35
CA HIS A 123 20.53 -3.43 -5.56
C HIS A 123 21.40 -2.46 -6.39
N LYS A 124 21.76 -2.81 -7.64
CA LYS A 124 22.51 -1.95 -8.57
C LYS A 124 21.63 -1.06 -9.45
N GLN A 125 20.32 -1.27 -9.43
CA GLN A 125 19.34 -0.53 -10.22
C GLN A 125 18.69 0.55 -9.36
N ASN A 126 18.03 1.50 -10.02
CA ASN A 126 17.33 2.55 -9.31
C ASN A 126 15.91 2.12 -8.96
N ILE A 127 15.76 1.60 -7.74
CA ILE A 127 14.50 1.03 -7.22
C ILE A 127 13.68 2.00 -6.35
N ARG A 128 14.06 3.29 -6.31
CA ARG A 128 13.40 4.35 -5.51
C ARG A 128 13.24 5.66 -6.29
N GLN A 129 13.25 5.56 -7.61
CA GLN A 129 13.25 6.68 -8.53
C GLN A 129 11.92 7.47 -8.56
N GLY A 130 10.84 6.89 -8.06
CA GLY A 130 9.53 7.52 -7.92
C GLY A 130 8.91 7.37 -6.53
N ALA A 131 9.74 7.15 -5.50
CA ALA A 131 9.34 7.07 -4.10
C ALA A 131 9.21 8.46 -3.46
#